data_AF-A0A0F9TBY6-F1
#
_entry.id   AF-A0A0F9TBY6-F1
#
_cell.length_a   1.000
_cell.length_b   1.000
_cell.length_c   1.000
_cell.angle_alpha   90.00
_cell.angle_beta   90.00
_cell.angle_gamma   90.00
#
_symmetry.space_group_name_H-M   'P 1'
#
loop_
_entity.id
_entity.type
_entity.pdbx_description
1 polymer ?
#
loop_
_entity_poly.entity_id
_entity_poly.type
_entity_poly.pdbx_seq_one_letter_code
_entity_poly.pdbx_strand_id
1 'polypeptide(L)' 'MIVNRQEIEFQCPKCGAILMRISRDEHLCADCDRVYSERELRKYYST' A
#
# COMPACT_ATOMS: atom_id res chain seq x y z
N MET A 1 0.43 22.04 15.83
CA MET A 1 -0.13 21.63 14.54
C MET A 1 0.17 20.14 14.38
N ILE A 2 -0.80 19.28 14.70
CA ILE A 2 -0.62 17.83 14.63
C ILE A 2 -0.81 17.46 13.17
N VAL A 3 0.30 17.26 12.44
CA VAL A 3 0.24 16.67 11.12
C VAL A 3 -0.18 15.23 11.35
N ASN A 4 -1.48 14.95 11.27
CA ASN A 4 -1.97 13.60 11.04
C ASN A 4 -1.42 13.20 9.67
N ARG A 5 -0.20 12.67 9.69
CA ARG A 5 0.41 11.98 8.56
C ARG A 5 -0.42 10.71 8.44
N GLN A 6 -1.53 10.81 7.72
CA GLN A 6 -2.24 9.64 7.23
C GLN A 6 -1.21 8.89 6.39
N GLU A 7 -0.48 7.97 7.02
CA GLU A 7 0.19 6.91 6.30
C GLU A 7 -0.94 6.21 5.57
N ILE A 8 -0.99 6.39 4.25
CA ILE A 8 -1.99 5.76 3.42
C ILE A 8 -1.66 4.27 3.49
N GLU A 9 -2.34 3.57 4.38
CA GLU A 9 -2.25 2.13 4.54
C GLU A 9 -2.99 1.49 3.36
N PHE A 10 -2.27 1.24 2.28
CA PHE A 10 -2.81 0.46 1.18
C PHE A 10 -2.98 -0.99 1.65
N GLN A 11 -4.07 -1.65 1.25
CA GLN A 11 -4.23 -3.08 1.47
C GLN A 11 -3.86 -3.85 0.20
N CYS A 12 -3.43 -5.09 0.37
CA CYS A 12 -3.10 -5.98 -0.71
C CYS A 12 -4.40 -6.39 -1.40
N PRO A 13 -4.57 -6.15 -2.72
CA PRO A 13 -5.78 -6.51 -3.44
C PRO A 13 -6.00 -8.04 -3.54
N LYS A 14 -4.99 -8.85 -3.22
CA LYS A 14 -5.07 -10.31 -3.26
C LYS A 14 -5.52 -10.94 -1.94
N CYS A 15 -4.96 -10.51 -0.83
CA CYS A 15 -5.19 -11.13 0.48
C CYS A 15 -5.85 -10.18 1.50
N GLY A 16 -5.98 -8.89 1.19
CA GLY A 16 -6.51 -7.87 2.10
C GLY A 16 -5.55 -7.44 3.22
N ALA A 17 -4.35 -8.02 3.29
CA ALA A 17 -3.35 -7.64 4.29
C ALA A 17 -2.84 -6.21 4.07
N ILE A 18 -2.48 -5.51 5.14
CA ILE A 18 -1.92 -4.15 5.04
C ILE A 18 -0.54 -4.22 4.38
N LEU A 19 -0.34 -3.38 3.37
CA LEU A 19 0.93 -3.27 2.67
C LEU A 19 1.86 -2.33 3.43
N MET A 20 3.06 -2.82 3.76
CA MET A 20 4.10 -2.01 4.37
C MET A 20 4.80 -1.17 3.32
N ARG A 21 4.86 0.14 3.53
CA ARG A 21 5.63 1.02 2.65
C ARG A 21 7.12 0.74 2.82
N ILE A 22 7.75 0.22 1.79
CA ILE A 22 9.20 -0.05 1.76
C ILE A 22 9.96 1.09 1.07
N SER A 23 9.32 1.80 0.13
CA SER A 23 9.90 2.92 -0.61
C SER A 23 8.89 4.04 -0.80
N ARG A 24 9.33 5.17 -1.38
CA ARG A 24 8.46 6.32 -1.68
C ARG A 24 7.23 5.93 -2.53
N ASP A 25 7.39 4.96 -3.42
CA ASP A 25 6.34 4.55 -4.37
C ASP A 25 6.08 3.03 -4.33
N GLU A 26 6.62 2.30 -3.36
CA GLU A 26 6.51 0.83 -3.29
C GLU A 26 6.03 0.37 -1.92
N HIS A 27 5.14 -0.62 -1.94
CA HIS A 27 4.56 -1.23 -0.77
C HIS A 27 4.66 -2.76 -0.86
N LEU A 28 5.20 -3.39 0.18
CA LEU A 28 5.38 -4.83 0.28
C LEU A 28 4.20 -5.45 1.04
N CYS A 29 3.65 -6.51 0.47
CA CYS A 29 2.76 -7.42 1.19
C CYS A 29 3.61 -8.50 1.85
N ALA A 30 3.64 -8.54 3.19
CA ALA A 30 4.33 -9.59 3.93
C ALA A 30 3.67 -10.97 3.73
N ASP A 31 2.34 -11.03 3.65
CA ASP A 31 1.61 -12.30 3.44
C ASP A 31 1.81 -12.90 2.05
N CYS A 32 1.87 -12.06 1.02
CA CYS A 32 2.05 -12.51 -0.37
C CYS A 32 3.51 -12.49 -0.82
N ASP A 33 4.43 -12.02 0.03
CA ASP A 33 5.82 -11.69 -0.29
C ASP A 33 5.96 -10.97 -1.64
N ARG A 34 5.09 -9.96 -1.85
CA ARG A 34 4.94 -9.29 -3.15
C ARG A 34 4.97 -7.79 -3.00
N VAL A 35 5.77 -7.15 -3.85
CA VAL A 35 5.86 -5.69 -3.94
C VAL A 35 4.81 -5.16 -4.92
N TYR A 36 4.16 -4.07 -4.52
CA TYR A 36 3.19 -3.31 -5.29
C TYR A 36 3.64 -1.86 -5.39
N SER A 37 3.58 -1.28 -6.59
CA SER A 37 3.82 0.15 -6.74
C SER A 37 2.58 0.97 -6.37
N GLU A 38 2.72 2.20 -5.88
CA GLU A 38 1.60 3.11 -5.60
C GLU A 38 0.71 3.29 -6.84
N ARG A 39 1.30 3.34 -8.05
CA ARG A 39 0.57 3.38 -9.32
C ARG A 39 -0.29 2.15 -9.56
N GLU A 40 0.17 0.96 -9.17
CA GLU A 40 -0.62 -0.27 -9.30
C GLU A 40 -1.76 -0.26 -8.29
N LEU A 41 -1.47 0.10 -7.03
CA LEU A 41 -2.48 0.16 -5.98
C LEU A 41 -3.57 1.17 -6.30
N ARG A 42 -3.21 2.37 -6.76
CA ARG A 42 -4.18 3.36 -7.24
C ARG A 42 -5.10 2.80 -8.33
N LYS A 43 -4.62 1.95 -9.24
CA LYS A 43 -5.51 1.29 -10.23
C LYS A 43 -6.51 0.34 -9.57
N TYR A 44 -6.12 -0.37 -8.52
CA TYR A 44 -7.03 -1.24 -7.76
C TYR A 44 -8.07 -0.44 -6.96
N TYR A 45 -7.70 0.73 -6.43
CA TYR A 45 -8.55 1.56 -5.57
C TYR A 45 -9.25 2.74 -6.27
N SER A 46 -9.08 2.92 -7.58
CA SER A 46 -9.74 3.98 -8.38
C SER A 46 -11.05 3.54 -9.06
N THR A 47 -11.72 2.51 -8.55
CA THR A 47 -13.10 2.13 -8.93
C THR A 47 -14.04 2.46 -7.78
#